data_AF-A0A1J4NT72-F1
#
_entry.id   AF-A0A1J4NT72-F1
#
_cell.length_a   1.000
_cell.length_b   1.000
_cell.length_c   1.000
_cell.angle_alpha   90.00
_cell.angle_beta   90.00
_cell.angle_gamma   90.00
#
_symmetry.space_group_name_H-M   'P 1'
#
loop_
_entity.id
_entity.type
_entity.pdbx_description
1 polymer ?
#
loop_
_entity_poly.entity_id
_entity_poly.type
_entity_poly.pdbx_seq_one_letter_code
_entity_poly.pdbx_strand_id
1 'polypeptide(L)'
;MSENDMVRELLKEAVGQVPVPESRGSEAVFARAARIRWRRRAAVTGVVAAVVAGGAVVGSDVLPAGRGENVAASPTARETGTGAGGFGKLLPAGVGKVREVSLGQLIKGVPKAPKEKKVGPYDGDYAVVRDGAVGYLTVHVMPAKAARAKGATQDLCGLPHETPRRIACTNEKVPGVGVLTIWQWPASGAVQPKYSGAELDASLRLTDGSVLTVRDWTGFLGRGSQGPLLKSFPLTRAQLRELALKPQLVP
;
A
#
# COMPACT_ATOMS: atom_id res chain seq x y z
N MET A 1 -45.68 8.77 -42.11
CA MET A 1 -44.54 8.52 -41.21
C MET A 1 -44.84 9.17 -39.88
N SER A 2 -44.76 8.43 -38.77
CA SER A 2 -45.01 9.01 -37.46
C SER A 2 -43.81 9.85 -37.02
N GLU A 3 -44.05 10.85 -36.18
CA GLU A 3 -43.02 11.74 -35.63
C GLU A 3 -41.90 10.96 -34.92
N ASN A 4 -42.26 9.81 -34.32
CA ASN A 4 -41.32 8.87 -33.69
C ASN A 4 -40.41 8.16 -34.70
N ASP A 5 -40.89 7.88 -35.91
CA ASP A 5 -40.08 7.26 -36.97
C ASP A 5 -39.06 8.26 -37.51
N MET A 6 -39.46 9.53 -37.61
CA MET A 6 -38.58 10.63 -38.02
C MET A 6 -37.49 10.91 -36.98
N VAL A 7 -37.84 10.90 -35.68
CA VAL A 7 -36.87 11.06 -34.59
C VAL A 7 -35.88 9.89 -34.55
N ARG A 8 -36.35 8.65 -34.82
CA ARG A 8 -35.47 7.48 -34.89
C ARG A 8 -34.51 7.52 -36.07
N GLU A 9 -34.95 7.99 -37.23
CA GLU A 9 -34.08 8.17 -38.40
C GLU A 9 -33.05 9.28 -38.15
N LEU A 10 -33.46 10.43 -37.61
CA LEU A 10 -32.55 11.52 -37.27
C LEU A 10 -31.52 11.11 -36.21
N LEU A 11 -31.90 10.30 -35.22
CA LEU A 11 -30.96 9.75 -34.23
C LEU A 11 -30.01 8.71 -34.85
N LYS A 12 -30.47 7.88 -35.78
CA LYS A 12 -29.59 6.94 -36.51
C LYS A 12 -28.57 7.67 -37.37
N GLU A 13 -28.99 8.72 -38.05
CA GLU A 13 -28.13 9.51 -38.93
C GLU A 13 -27.11 10.34 -38.14
N ALA A 14 -27.51 10.89 -36.98
CA ALA A 14 -26.62 11.59 -36.07
C ALA A 14 -25.58 10.68 -35.37
N VAL A 15 -25.94 9.42 -35.08
CA VAL A 15 -25.02 8.45 -34.46
C VAL A 15 -24.08 7.81 -35.50
N GLY A 16 -24.52 7.69 -36.76
CA GLY A 16 -23.72 7.12 -37.86
C GLY A 16 -22.54 8.00 -38.31
N GLN A 17 -22.56 9.31 -38.05
CA GLN A 17 -21.49 10.24 -38.42
C GLN A 17 -20.45 10.49 -37.32
N VAL A 18 -20.60 9.90 -36.14
CA VAL A 18 -19.59 10.01 -35.09
C VAL A 18 -18.60 8.86 -35.26
N PRO A 19 -17.33 9.12 -35.64
CA PRO A 19 -16.33 8.06 -35.73
C PRO A 19 -16.15 7.46 -34.34
N VAL A 20 -16.57 6.20 -34.18
CA VAL A 20 -16.33 5.42 -32.96
C VAL A 20 -14.85 5.09 -32.92
N PRO A 21 -14.06 5.62 -31.97
CA PRO A 21 -12.64 5.29 -31.91
C PRO A 21 -12.48 3.82 -31.53
N GLU A 22 -11.86 3.01 -32.40
CA GLU A 22 -11.61 1.56 -32.25
C GLU A 22 -10.73 1.17 -31.03
N SER A 23 -10.48 2.08 -30.08
CA SER A 23 -9.55 1.84 -28.97
C SER A 23 -9.93 2.52 -27.66
N ARG A 24 -11.20 2.46 -27.24
CA ARG A 24 -11.58 2.82 -25.86
C ARG A 24 -12.64 1.90 -25.28
N GLY A 25 -12.23 0.66 -24.97
CA GLY A 25 -12.92 -0.12 -23.94
C GLY A 25 -12.94 0.67 -22.62
N SER A 26 -13.98 0.50 -21.81
CA SER A 26 -14.11 1.08 -20.46
C SER A 26 -12.87 0.84 -19.60
N GLU A 27 -12.14 -0.25 -19.86
CA GLU A 27 -10.83 -0.58 -19.29
C GLU A 27 -9.75 0.50 -19.52
N ALA A 28 -9.76 1.19 -20.66
CA ALA A 28 -8.81 2.28 -20.94
C ALA A 28 -9.11 3.53 -20.10
N VAL A 29 -10.38 3.76 -19.74
CA VAL A 29 -10.78 4.86 -18.84
C VAL A 29 -10.39 4.52 -17.40
N PHE A 30 -10.59 3.26 -16.97
CA PHE A 30 -10.11 2.79 -15.65
C PHE A 30 -8.58 2.74 -15.58
N ALA A 31 -7.89 2.35 -16.64
CA ALA A 31 -6.43 2.35 -16.74
C ALA A 31 -5.86 3.78 -16.76
N ARG A 32 -6.55 4.74 -17.40
CA ARG A 32 -6.19 6.15 -17.39
C ARG A 32 -6.42 6.79 -16.02
N ALA A 33 -7.49 6.42 -15.32
CA ALA A 33 -7.72 6.83 -13.93
C ALA A 33 -6.67 6.25 -12.97
N ALA A 34 -6.27 4.98 -13.16
CA ALA A 34 -5.18 4.35 -12.42
C ALA A 34 -3.81 5.02 -12.69
N ARG A 35 -3.52 5.39 -13.95
CA ARG A 35 -2.31 6.17 -14.31
C ARG A 35 -2.31 7.58 -13.73
N ILE A 36 -3.46 8.25 -13.62
CA ILE A 36 -3.54 9.60 -13.03
C ILE A 36 -3.26 9.54 -11.51
N ARG A 37 -3.72 8.51 -10.79
CA ARG A 37 -3.32 8.27 -9.39
C ARG A 37 -1.82 7.97 -9.26
N TRP A 38 -1.25 7.20 -10.18
CA TRP A 38 0.20 6.97 -10.23
C TRP A 38 0.99 8.25 -10.49
N ARG A 39 0.52 9.12 -11.41
CA ARG A 39 1.15 10.42 -11.68
C ARG A 39 1.05 11.40 -10.51
N ARG A 40 -0.06 11.39 -9.75
CA ARG A 40 -0.13 12.16 -8.49
C ARG A 40 0.80 11.65 -7.40
N ARG A 41 1.19 10.37 -7.43
CA ARG A 41 2.26 9.82 -6.56
C ARG A 41 3.68 10.05 -7.11
N ALA A 42 3.84 10.36 -8.39
CA ALA A 42 5.13 10.66 -9.02
C ALA A 42 5.44 12.17 -9.14
N ALA A 43 4.44 13.05 -9.04
CA ALA A 43 4.60 14.51 -9.14
C ALA A 43 5.00 15.19 -7.81
N VAL A 44 5.33 14.43 -6.75
CA VAL A 44 5.77 14.97 -5.45
C VAL A 44 7.31 15.01 -5.32
N THR A 45 8.05 14.77 -6.39
CA THR A 45 9.50 15.01 -6.44
C THR A 45 9.80 16.02 -7.52
N GLY A 46 10.33 17.17 -7.10
CA GLY A 46 10.73 18.27 -7.95
C GLY A 46 11.68 17.86 -9.07
N VAL A 47 11.55 18.60 -10.16
CA VAL A 47 12.44 18.67 -11.32
C VAL A 47 13.90 18.72 -10.90
N VAL A 48 14.73 17.75 -11.34
CA VAL A 48 16.00 17.98 -12.06
C VAL A 48 16.26 16.76 -12.95
N ALA A 49 16.04 16.90 -14.25
CA ALA A 49 16.52 15.96 -15.26
C ALA A 49 17.96 16.34 -15.62
N ALA A 50 18.94 15.54 -15.20
CA ALA A 50 20.30 15.60 -15.73
C ALA A 50 20.45 14.49 -16.77
N VAL A 51 20.69 14.91 -18.01
CA VAL A 51 21.03 14.08 -19.17
C VAL A 51 22.40 13.46 -18.93
N VAL A 52 22.50 12.13 -19.01
CA VAL A 52 23.75 11.46 -19.41
C VAL A 52 23.40 10.36 -20.40
N ALA A 53 23.68 10.66 -21.66
CA ALA A 53 23.83 9.68 -22.72
C ALA A 53 25.19 8.99 -22.58
N GLY A 54 25.27 7.70 -22.92
CA GLY A 54 26.54 7.05 -23.20
C GLY A 54 26.60 5.55 -22.98
N GLY A 55 26.62 4.80 -24.09
CA GLY A 55 27.56 3.68 -24.25
C GLY A 55 27.04 2.28 -23.96
N ALA A 56 26.56 1.61 -25.01
CA ALA A 56 26.43 0.16 -25.08
C ALA A 56 27.81 -0.52 -25.18
N VAL A 57 28.02 -1.66 -24.53
CA VAL A 57 28.88 -2.75 -25.03
C VAL A 57 28.27 -4.11 -24.67
N VAL A 58 28.33 -4.98 -25.68
CA VAL A 58 27.80 -6.33 -25.87
C VAL A 58 28.51 -7.36 -24.99
N GLY A 59 27.82 -8.44 -24.63
CA GLY A 59 28.40 -9.65 -24.05
C GLY A 59 27.40 -10.79 -23.97
N SER A 60 27.19 -11.46 -25.10
CA SER A 60 26.42 -12.68 -25.24
C SER A 60 27.12 -13.84 -24.54
N ASP A 61 26.40 -14.65 -23.76
CA ASP A 61 26.75 -16.06 -23.64
C ASP A 61 25.51 -16.94 -23.50
N VAL A 62 25.61 -18.11 -24.11
CA VAL A 62 24.54 -19.00 -24.55
C VAL A 62 24.20 -20.03 -23.45
N LEU A 63 22.92 -20.42 -23.38
CA LEU A 63 22.31 -21.40 -22.47
C LEU A 63 22.98 -22.80 -22.51
N PRO A 64 22.72 -23.67 -21.49
CA PRO A 64 21.71 -24.69 -21.76
C PRO A 64 20.74 -24.97 -20.60
N ALA A 65 19.57 -25.48 -20.97
CA ALA A 65 18.49 -25.92 -20.11
C ALA A 65 18.88 -27.12 -19.23
N GLY A 66 18.41 -27.14 -17.97
CA GLY A 66 18.47 -28.34 -17.15
C GLY A 66 18.13 -28.14 -15.67
N ARG A 67 16.96 -28.70 -15.28
CA ARG A 67 16.54 -29.12 -13.92
C ARG A 67 16.31 -28.06 -12.85
N GLY A 68 15.11 -28.18 -12.26
CA GLY A 68 14.71 -27.43 -11.10
C GLY A 68 15.63 -27.68 -9.92
N GLU A 69 16.20 -26.59 -9.42
CA GLU A 69 16.63 -26.47 -8.04
C GLU A 69 15.82 -25.35 -7.41
N ASN A 70 15.15 -25.71 -6.32
CA ASN A 70 14.59 -24.76 -5.38
C ASN A 70 15.75 -23.92 -4.83
N VAL A 71 16.05 -22.81 -5.49
CA VAL A 71 16.92 -21.78 -4.93
C VAL A 71 16.09 -21.09 -3.86
N ALA A 72 16.19 -21.61 -2.64
CA ALA A 72 15.94 -20.85 -1.45
C ALA A 72 16.87 -19.62 -1.50
N ALA A 73 16.34 -18.52 -2.02
CA ALA A 73 17.02 -17.24 -1.96
C ALA A 73 17.25 -16.92 -0.49
N SER A 74 18.50 -17.04 -0.05
CA SER A 74 18.93 -16.55 1.26
C SER A 74 18.44 -15.11 1.41
N PRO A 75 17.81 -14.75 2.55
CA PRO A 75 17.13 -13.48 2.66
C PRO A 75 18.19 -12.37 2.66
N THR A 76 18.32 -11.64 1.56
CA THR A 76 18.95 -10.32 1.53
C THR A 76 18.01 -9.28 2.16
N ALA A 77 17.47 -9.61 3.34
CA ALA A 77 16.97 -8.62 4.28
C ALA A 77 18.20 -8.10 5.02
N ARG A 78 18.77 -6.99 4.54
CA ARG A 78 19.75 -6.25 5.32
C ARG A 78 19.00 -5.74 6.55
N GLU A 79 19.34 -6.23 7.75
CA GLU A 79 18.81 -5.70 9.00
C GLU A 79 19.20 -4.23 9.09
N THR A 80 18.23 -3.35 8.87
CA THR A 80 18.44 -1.91 8.88
C THR A 80 18.02 -1.31 10.21
N GLY A 81 18.63 -1.71 11.33
CA GLY A 81 18.63 -0.90 12.55
C GLY A 81 18.23 -1.60 13.85
N THR A 82 18.61 -0.95 14.95
CA THR A 82 18.30 -1.29 16.35
C THR A 82 16.82 -1.14 16.71
N GLY A 83 15.98 -0.64 15.79
CA GLY A 83 14.55 -0.39 15.99
C GLY A 83 13.71 -1.66 16.10
N ALA A 84 14.04 -2.70 15.33
CA ALA A 84 13.28 -3.96 15.32
C ALA A 84 13.20 -4.63 16.71
N GLY A 85 14.31 -4.66 17.45
CA GLY A 85 14.36 -5.24 18.79
C GLY A 85 13.57 -4.42 19.82
N GLY A 86 13.52 -3.09 19.67
CA GLY A 86 12.70 -2.22 20.50
C GLY A 86 11.21 -2.35 20.17
N PHE A 87 10.86 -2.34 18.88
CA PHE A 87 9.48 -2.47 18.41
C PHE A 87 8.90 -3.84 18.79
N GLY A 88 9.68 -4.92 18.65
CA GLY A 88 9.26 -6.26 19.02
C GLY A 88 8.82 -6.40 20.48
N LYS A 89 9.38 -5.59 21.40
CA LYS A 89 8.97 -5.56 22.81
C LYS A 89 7.60 -4.93 23.04
N LEU A 90 7.10 -4.13 22.08
CA LEU A 90 5.78 -3.52 22.15
C LEU A 90 4.67 -4.48 21.70
N LEU A 91 5.04 -5.54 20.98
CA LEU A 91 4.11 -6.50 20.40
C LEU A 91 3.71 -7.57 21.42
N PRO A 92 2.48 -8.11 21.31
CA PRO A 92 2.07 -9.23 22.14
C PRO A 92 2.90 -10.48 21.87
N ALA A 93 2.90 -11.41 22.83
CA ALA A 93 3.54 -12.71 22.64
C ALA A 93 2.87 -13.49 21.50
N GLY A 94 3.66 -14.32 20.79
CA GLY A 94 3.15 -15.19 19.72
C GLY A 94 2.96 -14.54 18.36
N VAL A 95 3.33 -13.27 18.18
CA VAL A 95 3.28 -12.59 16.87
C VAL A 95 4.26 -13.20 15.87
N GLY A 96 5.43 -13.64 16.34
CA GLY A 96 6.49 -14.24 15.52
C GLY A 96 7.81 -13.49 15.66
N LYS A 97 8.79 -13.85 14.82
CA LYS A 97 10.08 -13.16 14.78
C LYS A 97 9.95 -11.87 13.97
N VAL A 98 10.39 -10.75 14.53
CA VAL A 98 10.24 -9.41 13.93
C VAL A 98 11.59 -8.94 13.39
N ARG A 99 11.60 -8.40 12.17
CA ARG A 99 12.80 -7.81 11.55
C ARG A 99 12.43 -6.53 10.80
N GLU A 100 13.22 -5.47 10.97
CA GLU A 100 13.04 -4.23 10.19
C GLU A 100 13.46 -4.49 8.74
N VAL A 101 12.60 -4.08 7.80
CA VAL A 101 12.77 -4.23 6.35
C VAL A 101 12.45 -2.92 5.66
N SER A 102 12.65 -2.87 4.34
CA SER A 102 12.11 -1.78 3.52
C SER A 102 11.10 -2.34 2.53
N LEU A 103 9.80 -2.17 2.81
CA LEU A 103 8.75 -2.63 1.88
C LEU A 103 8.83 -1.90 0.55
N GLY A 104 9.31 -0.65 0.54
CA GLY A 104 9.61 0.07 -0.68
C GLY A 104 10.63 -0.66 -1.57
N GLN A 105 11.71 -1.20 -0.99
CA GLN A 105 12.71 -1.98 -1.73
C GLN A 105 12.15 -3.33 -2.16
N LEU A 106 11.46 -4.03 -1.26
CA LEU A 106 10.93 -5.37 -1.51
C LEU A 106 9.84 -5.35 -2.61
N ILE A 107 8.83 -4.49 -2.48
CA ILE A 107 7.69 -4.44 -3.41
C ILE A 107 8.05 -3.76 -4.73
N LYS A 108 8.84 -2.68 -4.70
CA LYS A 108 9.17 -1.93 -5.93
C LYS A 108 10.43 -2.43 -6.62
N GLY A 109 11.20 -3.32 -5.99
CA GLY A 109 12.46 -3.85 -6.53
C GLY A 109 13.54 -2.79 -6.72
N VAL A 110 13.47 -1.67 -6.00
CA VAL A 110 14.43 -0.55 -6.12
C VAL A 110 15.50 -0.70 -5.03
N PRO A 111 16.78 -1.00 -5.35
CA PRO A 111 17.81 -1.28 -4.35
C PRO A 111 18.13 -0.11 -3.43
N LYS A 112 17.87 1.12 -3.89
CA LYS A 112 18.08 2.38 -3.15
C LYS A 112 16.79 3.18 -3.06
N ALA A 113 15.71 2.56 -2.58
CA ALA A 113 14.50 3.32 -2.26
C ALA A 113 14.86 4.41 -1.23
N PRO A 114 14.45 5.68 -1.45
CA PRO A 114 14.66 6.74 -0.47
C PRO A 114 14.07 6.31 0.87
N LYS A 115 14.86 6.39 1.94
CA LYS A 115 14.34 6.16 3.29
C LYS A 115 13.39 7.29 3.61
N GLU A 116 12.18 6.96 4.04
CA GLU A 116 11.26 7.96 4.56
C GLU A 116 11.87 8.61 5.79
N LYS A 117 11.65 9.92 5.95
CA LYS A 117 12.13 10.65 7.12
C LYS A 117 11.37 10.12 8.34
N LYS A 118 12.09 9.46 9.26
CA LYS A 118 11.51 9.00 10.53
C LYS A 118 11.07 10.22 11.34
N VAL A 119 9.80 10.24 11.72
CA VAL A 119 9.18 11.23 12.59
C VAL A 119 8.99 10.61 13.97
N GLY A 120 8.37 9.42 14.02
CA GLY A 120 8.18 8.63 15.23
C GLY A 120 9.38 7.74 15.60
N PRO A 121 9.51 7.33 16.87
CA PRO A 121 10.60 6.47 17.35
C PRO A 121 10.68 5.11 16.64
N TYR A 122 9.52 4.58 16.23
CA TYR A 122 9.37 3.29 15.58
C TYR A 122 8.89 3.40 14.13
N ASP A 123 9.03 4.56 13.49
CA ASP A 123 8.69 4.71 12.07
C ASP A 123 9.50 3.74 11.22
N GLY A 124 8.80 2.88 10.48
CA GLY A 124 9.40 1.84 9.66
C GLY A 124 8.45 0.72 9.24
N ASP A 125 9.01 -0.22 8.47
CA ASP A 125 8.35 -1.43 8.03
C ASP A 125 9.01 -2.65 8.70
N TYR A 126 8.20 -3.60 9.16
CA TYR A 126 8.66 -4.76 9.93
C TYR A 126 8.09 -6.04 9.33
N ALA A 127 8.96 -6.97 8.95
CA ALA A 127 8.58 -8.32 8.58
C ALA A 127 8.33 -9.14 9.85
N VAL A 128 7.24 -9.89 9.85
CA VAL A 128 6.85 -10.83 10.91
C VAL A 128 6.87 -12.24 10.34
N VAL A 129 7.78 -13.07 10.86
CA VAL A 129 7.91 -14.47 10.44
C VAL A 129 7.27 -15.39 11.49
N ARG A 130 6.26 -16.14 11.07
CA ARG A 130 5.54 -17.13 11.90
C ARG A 130 5.22 -18.35 11.06
N ASP A 131 5.58 -19.54 11.56
CA ASP A 131 5.33 -20.83 10.91
C ASP A 131 5.81 -20.92 9.45
N GLY A 132 6.97 -20.33 9.15
CA GLY A 132 7.57 -20.32 7.81
C GLY A 132 6.91 -19.37 6.80
N ALA A 133 5.89 -18.62 7.21
CA ALA A 133 5.23 -17.58 6.41
C ALA A 133 5.57 -16.17 6.91
N VAL A 134 5.37 -15.18 6.05
CA VAL A 134 5.79 -13.79 6.29
C VAL A 134 4.62 -12.83 6.11
N GLY A 135 4.31 -12.10 7.18
CA GLY A 135 3.46 -10.92 7.17
C GLY A 135 4.26 -9.66 7.48
N TYR A 136 3.57 -8.52 7.55
CA TYR A 136 4.20 -7.24 7.77
C TYR A 136 3.40 -6.36 8.72
N LEU A 137 4.12 -5.64 9.57
CA LEU A 137 3.61 -4.51 10.34
C LEU A 137 4.30 -3.24 9.85
N THR A 138 3.56 -2.16 9.65
CA THR A 138 4.16 -0.85 9.38
C THR A 138 3.68 0.17 10.40
N VAL A 139 4.57 1.09 10.77
CA VAL A 139 4.29 2.17 11.72
C VAL A 139 4.79 3.46 11.08
N HIS A 140 3.91 4.45 10.96
CA HIS A 140 4.25 5.73 10.34
C HIS A 140 3.53 6.88 11.04
N VAL A 141 4.30 7.85 11.52
CA VAL A 141 3.78 9.10 12.07
C VAL A 141 3.82 10.21 11.03
N MET A 142 2.68 10.86 10.83
CA MET A 142 2.53 12.01 9.97
C MET A 142 2.33 13.27 10.83
N PRO A 143 3.25 14.26 10.76
CA PRO A 143 3.08 15.53 11.46
C PRO A 143 1.81 16.26 11.03
N ALA A 144 1.21 17.05 11.92
CA ALA A 144 -0.04 17.76 11.68
C ALA A 144 -0.04 18.59 10.39
N LYS A 145 1.06 19.30 10.09
CA LYS A 145 1.22 20.08 8.86
C LYS A 145 1.11 19.19 7.60
N ALA A 146 1.74 18.02 7.61
CA ALA A 146 1.69 17.08 6.49
C ALA A 146 0.31 16.40 6.38
N ALA A 147 -0.31 16.06 7.51
CA ALA A 147 -1.65 15.49 7.56
C ALA A 147 -2.70 16.44 6.95
N ARG A 148 -2.63 17.72 7.32
CA ARG A 148 -3.48 18.78 6.75
C ARG A 148 -3.25 18.96 5.26
N ALA A 149 -1.99 19.04 4.82
CA ALA A 149 -1.65 19.19 3.40
C ALA A 149 -2.14 18.01 2.54
N LYS A 150 -2.19 16.80 3.11
CA LYS A 150 -2.71 15.60 2.44
C LYS A 150 -4.22 15.44 2.54
N GLY A 151 -4.92 16.36 3.20
CA GLY A 151 -6.37 16.27 3.41
C GLY A 151 -6.77 15.02 4.18
N ALA A 152 -5.99 14.61 5.19
CA ALA A 152 -6.34 13.50 6.05
C ALA A 152 -7.74 13.73 6.64
N THR A 153 -8.73 12.94 6.16
CA THR A 153 -10.14 13.13 6.51
C THR A 153 -10.37 12.87 8.00
N GLN A 154 -11.37 13.57 8.55
CA GLN A 154 -11.76 13.41 9.93
C GLN A 154 -12.57 12.14 10.20
N ASP A 155 -13.26 11.64 9.18
CA ASP A 155 -14.04 10.42 9.24
C ASP A 155 -13.60 9.51 8.10
N LEU A 156 -12.82 8.50 8.46
CA LEU A 156 -12.35 7.47 7.54
C LEU A 156 -13.44 6.43 7.26
N CYS A 157 -14.43 6.25 8.13
CA CYS A 157 -15.50 5.27 7.92
C CYS A 157 -16.70 5.84 7.16
N GLY A 158 -16.93 7.15 7.24
CA GLY A 158 -18.03 7.85 6.61
C GLY A 158 -17.80 8.32 5.18
N LEU A 159 -16.74 7.88 4.48
CA LEU A 159 -16.48 8.28 3.10
C LEU A 159 -17.48 7.63 2.12
N PRO A 160 -18.44 8.37 1.54
CA PRO A 160 -19.58 7.80 0.82
C PRO A 160 -19.23 7.26 -0.58
N HIS A 161 -18.10 7.67 -1.14
CA HIS A 161 -17.66 7.29 -2.49
C HIS A 161 -16.31 6.56 -2.51
N GLU A 162 -15.88 6.02 -1.37
CA GLU A 162 -14.66 5.22 -1.34
C GLU A 162 -14.91 3.88 -2.05
N THR A 163 -14.24 3.69 -3.19
CA THR A 163 -14.23 2.42 -3.93
C THR A 163 -12.80 1.87 -3.91
N PRO A 164 -12.57 0.72 -3.25
CA PRO A 164 -13.59 -0.13 -2.65
C PRO A 164 -14.06 0.49 -1.33
N ARG A 165 -15.20 0.02 -0.84
CA ARG A 165 -15.60 0.40 0.51
C ARG A 165 -14.71 -0.32 1.52
N ARG A 166 -14.19 0.42 2.49
CA ARG A 166 -13.56 -0.17 3.69
C ARG A 166 -14.58 -1.06 4.39
N ILE A 167 -14.16 -2.24 4.80
CA ILE A 167 -15.00 -3.19 5.54
C ILE A 167 -14.60 -3.20 7.02
N ALA A 168 -15.54 -3.58 7.89
CA ALA A 168 -15.33 -3.62 9.34
C ALA A 168 -14.67 -2.31 9.87
N CYS A 169 -15.14 -1.16 9.39
CA CYS A 169 -14.61 0.14 9.76
C CYS A 169 -15.28 0.64 11.05
N THR A 170 -14.49 1.00 12.06
CA THR A 170 -14.99 1.57 13.32
C THR A 170 -14.21 2.81 13.69
N ASN A 171 -14.91 3.85 14.14
CA ASN A 171 -14.33 5.02 14.78
C ASN A 171 -14.51 4.91 16.30
N GLU A 172 -13.46 5.20 17.04
CA GLU A 172 -13.43 5.22 18.49
C GLU A 172 -12.85 6.55 18.97
N LYS A 173 -13.58 7.27 19.82
CA LYS A 173 -13.05 8.45 20.50
C LYS A 173 -12.28 7.97 21.73
N VAL A 174 -11.01 8.32 21.81
CA VAL A 174 -10.13 7.97 22.93
C VAL A 174 -9.89 9.23 23.77
N PRO A 175 -10.47 9.32 24.98
CA PRO A 175 -10.39 10.51 25.81
C PRO A 175 -8.95 10.98 26.02
N GLY A 176 -8.70 12.27 25.81
CA GLY A 176 -7.36 12.87 25.97
C GLY A 176 -6.34 12.53 24.88
N VAL A 177 -6.63 11.57 24.00
CA VAL A 177 -5.68 11.10 22.96
C VAL A 177 -6.12 11.55 21.58
N GLY A 178 -7.37 11.27 21.18
CA GLY A 178 -7.86 11.62 19.85
C GLY A 178 -8.93 10.66 19.32
N VAL A 179 -8.89 10.39 18.02
CA VAL A 179 -9.82 9.48 17.34
C VAL A 179 -9.06 8.36 16.67
N LEU A 180 -9.32 7.12 17.08
CA LEU A 180 -8.81 5.92 16.48
C LEU A 180 -9.82 5.38 15.47
N THR A 181 -9.37 5.12 14.25
CA THR A 181 -10.15 4.42 13.23
C THR A 181 -9.46 3.12 12.88
N ILE A 182 -10.20 2.00 12.90
CA ILE A 182 -9.69 0.69 12.48
C ILE A 182 -10.57 0.14 11.37
N TRP A 183 -9.96 -0.33 10.28
CA TRP A 183 -10.69 -0.88 9.14
C TRP A 183 -9.90 -1.98 8.45
N GLN A 184 -10.58 -2.72 7.60
CA GLN A 184 -9.97 -3.72 6.74
C GLN A 184 -10.23 -3.34 5.28
N TRP A 185 -9.22 -3.50 4.43
CA TRP A 185 -9.42 -3.43 2.99
C TRP A 185 -10.04 -4.73 2.49
N PRO A 186 -11.09 -4.68 1.66
CA PRO A 186 -11.62 -5.89 1.05
C PRO A 186 -10.55 -6.50 0.14
N ALA A 187 -10.51 -7.82 0.10
CA ALA A 187 -9.72 -8.60 -0.84
C ALA A 187 -10.29 -8.41 -2.26
N SER A 188 -10.06 -7.23 -2.84
CA SER A 188 -10.47 -6.90 -4.20
C SER A 188 -9.25 -6.41 -4.97
N GLY A 189 -9.04 -7.00 -6.15
CA GLY A 189 -7.93 -6.66 -7.04
C GLY A 189 -7.98 -5.21 -7.58
N ALA A 190 -9.02 -4.44 -7.24
CA ALA A 190 -9.16 -3.05 -7.63
C ALA A 190 -8.30 -2.09 -6.77
N VAL A 191 -7.68 -2.58 -5.68
CA VAL A 191 -7.31 -1.74 -4.51
C VAL A 191 -6.10 -2.29 -3.80
N GLN A 192 -6.17 -3.58 -3.50
CA GLN A 192 -5.02 -4.41 -3.20
C GLN A 192 -4.49 -4.91 -4.55
N PRO A 193 -3.20 -4.76 -4.88
CA PRO A 193 -2.64 -5.49 -6.00
C PRO A 193 -2.97 -6.97 -5.84
N LYS A 194 -3.24 -7.72 -6.92
CA LYS A 194 -3.60 -9.16 -6.82
C LYS A 194 -2.60 -10.00 -6.02
N TYR A 195 -1.37 -9.51 -5.91
CA TYR A 195 -0.31 -10.14 -5.16
C TYR A 195 -0.36 -9.87 -3.65
N SER A 196 -1.19 -8.95 -3.18
CA SER A 196 -1.29 -8.59 -1.77
C SER A 196 -2.25 -9.50 -1.00
N GLY A 197 -1.92 -9.79 0.26
CA GLY A 197 -2.82 -10.47 1.19
C GLY A 197 -3.83 -9.56 1.92
N ALA A 198 -4.57 -10.19 2.85
CA ALA A 198 -5.37 -9.59 3.91
C ALA A 198 -4.70 -8.38 4.60
N GLU A 199 -5.31 -7.18 4.62
CA GLU A 199 -4.82 -5.98 5.32
C GLU A 199 -5.82 -5.40 6.34
N LEU A 200 -5.32 -5.12 7.53
CA LEU A 200 -6.01 -4.46 8.64
C LEU A 200 -5.23 -3.19 9.02
N ASP A 201 -5.90 -2.05 9.04
CA ASP A 201 -5.29 -0.75 9.32
C ASP A 201 -5.85 -0.17 10.61
N ALA A 202 -5.00 0.52 11.35
CA ALA A 202 -5.36 1.44 12.43
C ALA A 202 -4.75 2.82 12.16
N SER A 203 -5.58 3.86 12.23
CA SER A 203 -5.18 5.25 12.14
C SER A 203 -5.63 6.01 13.38
N LEU A 204 -4.66 6.45 14.18
CA LEU A 204 -4.90 7.30 15.32
C LEU A 204 -4.59 8.75 14.94
N ARG A 205 -5.64 9.56 14.85
CA ARG A 205 -5.48 11.01 14.75
C ARG A 205 -5.44 11.60 16.15
N LEU A 206 -4.31 12.20 16.48
CA LEU A 206 -4.06 12.85 17.76
C LEU A 206 -4.76 14.22 17.84
N THR A 207 -4.92 14.73 19.06
CA THR A 207 -5.53 16.04 19.34
C THR A 207 -4.74 17.21 18.73
N ASP A 208 -3.42 17.08 18.59
CA ASP A 208 -2.55 18.05 17.91
C ASP A 208 -2.71 18.05 16.37
N GLY A 209 -3.47 17.10 15.83
CA GLY A 209 -3.74 16.91 14.41
C GLY A 209 -2.70 16.07 13.67
N SER A 210 -1.68 15.53 14.35
CA SER A 210 -0.81 14.50 13.78
C SER A 210 -1.57 13.17 13.64
N VAL A 211 -1.05 12.28 12.80
CA VAL A 211 -1.69 11.00 12.49
C VAL A 211 -0.66 9.88 12.61
N LEU A 212 -0.88 8.95 13.52
CA LEU A 212 -0.18 7.67 13.59
C LEU A 212 -0.95 6.64 12.75
N THR A 213 -0.27 5.97 11.84
CA THR A 213 -0.83 4.82 11.10
C THR A 213 -0.06 3.57 11.46
N VAL A 214 -0.80 2.51 11.83
CA VAL A 214 -0.27 1.16 12.01
C VAL A 214 -0.99 0.23 11.03
N ARG A 215 -0.25 -0.40 10.13
CA ARG A 215 -0.81 -1.35 9.15
C ARG A 215 -0.38 -2.76 9.49
N ASP A 216 -1.31 -3.69 9.41
CA ASP A 216 -1.10 -5.11 9.66
C ASP A 216 -1.50 -5.92 8.43
N TRP A 217 -0.54 -6.65 7.87
CA TRP A 217 -0.67 -7.31 6.58
C TRP A 217 -0.24 -8.76 6.64
N THR A 218 -1.03 -9.64 6.04
CA THR A 218 -0.71 -11.07 5.92
C THR A 218 0.44 -11.37 4.96
N GLY A 219 0.90 -10.37 4.21
CA GLY A 219 2.05 -10.49 3.31
C GLY A 219 1.74 -10.03 1.90
N PHE A 220 2.68 -10.32 1.00
CA PHE A 220 2.48 -10.17 -0.43
C PHE A 220 3.26 -11.24 -1.20
N LEU A 221 2.81 -11.55 -2.42
CA LEU A 221 3.36 -12.51 -3.35
C LEU A 221 4.11 -11.80 -4.49
N GLY A 222 4.89 -12.56 -5.25
CA GLY A 222 5.64 -12.04 -6.39
C GLY A 222 7.06 -11.61 -6.04
N ARG A 223 7.67 -10.82 -6.93
CA ARG A 223 9.09 -10.44 -6.82
C ARG A 223 9.33 -9.65 -5.54
N GLY A 224 10.34 -10.08 -4.77
CA GLY A 224 10.71 -9.46 -3.50
C GLY A 224 9.91 -9.96 -2.29
N SER A 225 8.93 -10.84 -2.49
CA SER A 225 8.30 -11.58 -1.40
C SER A 225 9.34 -12.41 -0.65
N GLN A 226 9.18 -12.50 0.68
CA GLN A 226 10.13 -13.17 1.57
C GLN A 226 9.63 -14.55 2.04
N GLY A 227 8.51 -15.02 1.50
CA GLY A 227 7.92 -16.33 1.81
C GLY A 227 6.43 -16.37 1.49
N PRO A 228 5.75 -17.49 1.83
CA PRO A 228 4.30 -17.59 1.75
C PRO A 228 3.61 -16.54 2.63
N LEU A 229 2.37 -16.19 2.28
CA LEU A 229 1.51 -15.33 3.11
C LEU A 229 1.19 -16.02 4.44
N LEU A 230 1.08 -15.23 5.51
CA LEU A 230 0.46 -15.72 6.74
C LEU A 230 -1.01 -16.06 6.50
N LYS A 231 -1.46 -17.15 7.14
CA LYS A 231 -2.86 -17.58 7.10
C LYS A 231 -3.80 -16.62 7.86
N SER A 232 -3.26 -15.91 8.83
CA SER A 232 -3.96 -14.91 9.64
C SER A 232 -3.06 -13.70 9.85
N PHE A 233 -3.67 -12.57 10.19
CA PHE A 233 -2.95 -11.35 10.53
C PHE A 233 -1.89 -11.61 11.62
N PRO A 234 -0.73 -10.95 11.56
CA PRO A 234 0.21 -10.86 12.67
C PRO A 234 -0.47 -10.49 14.00
N LEU A 235 -1.38 -9.51 14.00
CA LEU A 235 -2.14 -9.05 15.16
C LEU A 235 -3.64 -9.30 14.97
N THR A 236 -4.33 -9.59 16.07
CA THR A 236 -5.79 -9.48 16.10
C THR A 236 -6.20 -8.01 16.05
N ARG A 237 -7.47 -7.74 15.70
CA ARG A 237 -8.02 -6.37 15.73
C ARG A 237 -7.87 -5.70 17.09
N ALA A 238 -8.08 -6.44 18.18
CA ALA A 238 -7.91 -5.92 19.54
C ALA A 238 -6.43 -5.60 19.84
N GLN A 239 -5.51 -6.47 19.44
CA GLN A 239 -4.07 -6.22 19.61
C GLN A 239 -3.56 -5.06 18.76
N LEU A 240 -4.08 -4.89 17.54
CA LEU A 240 -3.76 -3.73 16.70
C LEU A 240 -4.28 -2.43 17.34
N ARG A 241 -5.49 -2.45 17.91
CA ARG A 241 -6.03 -1.33 18.70
C ARG A 241 -5.10 -0.98 19.86
N GLU A 242 -4.73 -1.96 20.68
CA GLU A 242 -3.85 -1.76 21.83
C GLU A 242 -2.49 -1.20 21.41
N LEU A 243 -1.89 -1.74 20.35
CA LEU A 243 -0.62 -1.25 19.80
C LEU A 243 -0.74 0.20 19.34
N ALA A 244 -1.77 0.55 18.58
CA ALA A 244 -1.98 1.92 18.06
C ALA A 244 -2.19 2.97 19.16
N LEU A 245 -2.58 2.55 20.36
CA LEU A 245 -2.76 3.43 21.53
C LEU A 245 -1.51 3.53 22.43
N LYS A 246 -0.42 2.83 22.09
CA LYS A 246 0.82 2.91 22.86
C LYS A 246 1.50 4.27 22.66
N PRO A 247 1.74 5.05 23.73
CA PRO A 247 2.37 6.37 23.61
C PRO A 247 3.81 6.28 23.08
N GLN A 248 4.46 5.12 23.20
CA GLN A 248 5.81 4.90 22.69
C GLN A 248 5.92 4.98 21.15
N LEU A 249 4.79 4.92 20.42
CA LEU A 249 4.78 5.01 18.96
C LEU A 249 4.78 6.45 18.43
N VAL A 250 4.56 7.44 19.29
CA VAL A 250 4.52 8.86 18.91
C VAL A 250 5.70 9.63 19.53
N PRO A 251 6.15 10.74 18.91
CA PRO A 251 7.25 11.56 19.42
C PRO A 251 6.98 12.22 20.77
#